data_AF-A0A1S2H0K6-F1
#
_entry.id   AF-A0A1S2H0K6-F1
#
_cell.length_a   1.000
_cell.length_b   1.000
_cell.length_c   1.000
_cell.angle_alpha   90.00
_cell.angle_beta   90.00
_cell.angle_gamma   90.00
#
_symmetry.space_group_name_H-M   'P 1'
#
loop_
_entity.id
_entity.type
_entity.pdbx_description
1 polymer ?
#
loop_
_entity_poly.entity_id
_entity_poly.type
_entity_poly.pdbx_seq_one_letter_code
_entity_poly.pdbx_strand_id
1 'polypeptide(L)'
;MGFVAAACSKDPGAPSASGTAGPGAGSSSSSAAAAASAGSLEPAQVPLAGGVTVTVTGTALAAVRGVTVGGVVARDVRASATKVTFTAPHQAMYTAGSADVALFTTELTPTASANQSSDGNGSTANDGQSGATQDSAGATPTPTTAPVPAASSAVATTSLAYAALTDVDRQLEYAMRYWKDYNLAEYGTMNPIGGDCANYVSQTLIARGWQQRDDWYSRSAGAAHSATWTYCPAMDPWLSTNASTFGLTKRTIDERDKVKVGDIVFFDWNHNDSPDHTTIVSEVFTEPDGTIRIKSASHNQDGPYRDLDEMITVQHPGGKAWFHTFDA
;
A
#
# COMPACT_ATOMS: atom_id res chain seq x y z
N MET A 1 -8.04 81.86 14.77
CA MET A 1 -6.74 81.31 15.19
C MET A 1 -5.70 81.82 14.20
N GLY A 2 -4.69 82.51 14.72
CA GLY A 2 -3.91 83.53 14.00
C GLY A 2 -2.77 83.03 13.13
N PHE A 3 -2.37 83.96 12.26
CA PHE A 3 -1.24 83.96 11.34
C PHE A 3 0.14 84.08 12.03
N VAL A 4 1.17 83.78 11.22
CA VAL A 4 2.47 84.49 11.01
C VAL A 4 3.73 83.64 11.24
N ALA A 5 4.56 83.75 10.20
CA ALA A 5 5.94 83.37 9.90
C ALA A 5 7.05 83.59 10.95
N ALA A 6 8.20 82.95 10.69
CA ALA A 6 9.60 83.43 10.82
C ALA A 6 10.54 82.19 10.94
N ALA A 7 11.85 82.17 10.65
CA ALA A 7 12.82 82.99 9.94
C ALA A 7 14.19 82.23 10.01
N CYS A 8 15.22 82.84 9.43
CA CYS A 8 16.59 82.38 9.17
C CYS A 8 17.54 82.13 10.38
N SER A 9 18.66 81.46 10.08
CA SER A 9 20.07 81.73 10.50
C SER A 9 20.72 81.11 11.77
N LYS A 10 21.85 80.41 11.50
CA LYS A 10 23.22 80.44 12.11
C LYS A 10 23.46 80.04 13.59
N ASP A 11 24.18 78.94 13.84
CA ASP A 11 25.62 78.78 14.22
C ASP A 11 25.79 78.68 15.77
N PRO A 12 26.94 78.30 16.41
CA PRO A 12 28.10 77.45 16.08
C PRO A 12 28.46 76.44 17.23
N GLY A 13 29.51 75.62 17.09
CA GLY A 13 30.30 75.13 18.26
C GLY A 13 30.58 73.61 18.37
N ALA A 14 31.80 73.22 18.01
CA ALA A 14 32.45 71.93 18.30
C ALA A 14 32.94 71.85 19.78
N PRO A 15 33.76 70.87 20.27
CA PRO A 15 34.24 69.58 19.71
C PRO A 15 34.19 68.41 20.76
N SER A 16 34.96 67.34 20.51
CA SER A 16 35.42 66.28 21.45
C SER A 16 34.45 65.11 21.70
N ALA A 17 34.88 63.85 21.77
CA ALA A 17 36.20 63.25 21.76
C ALA A 17 36.13 61.80 21.24
N SER A 18 37.26 61.35 20.74
CA SER A 18 37.69 59.97 20.55
C SER A 18 37.08 58.97 21.54
N GLY A 19 36.24 58.08 21.02
CA GLY A 19 35.83 56.84 21.68
C GLY A 19 36.64 55.68 21.11
N THR A 20 37.46 55.11 21.97
CA THR A 20 38.42 54.01 21.80
C THR A 20 37.83 52.80 21.08
N ALA A 21 38.52 52.31 20.05
CA ALA A 21 38.26 51.01 19.45
C ALA A 21 38.58 49.88 20.46
N GLY A 22 37.54 49.18 20.90
CA GLY A 22 37.65 47.88 21.57
C GLY A 22 37.54 46.76 20.54
N PRO A 23 38.36 45.69 20.64
CA PRO A 23 38.48 44.70 19.58
C PRO A 23 37.35 43.68 19.58
N GLY A 24 36.96 43.27 18.38
CA GLY A 24 36.61 41.88 18.06
C GLY A 24 35.28 41.39 18.60
N ALA A 25 34.20 41.71 17.88
CA ALA A 25 33.10 40.77 17.75
C ALA A 25 33.67 39.49 17.13
N GLY A 26 33.88 38.46 17.95
CA GLY A 26 33.99 37.10 17.47
C GLY A 26 32.63 36.71 16.91
N SER A 27 32.38 37.04 15.65
CA SER A 27 31.32 36.44 14.86
C SER A 27 31.65 34.95 14.79
N SER A 28 31.08 34.18 15.71
CA SER A 28 30.88 32.75 15.54
C SER A 28 29.97 32.60 14.32
N SER A 29 30.60 32.55 13.14
CA SER A 29 29.96 32.04 11.94
C SER A 29 29.65 30.58 12.24
N SER A 30 28.46 30.32 12.77
CA SER A 30 27.84 29.02 12.61
C SER A 30 27.84 28.76 11.11
N SER A 31 28.71 27.88 10.63
CA SER A 31 28.60 27.40 9.26
C SER A 31 27.22 26.77 9.18
N ALA A 32 26.29 27.40 8.46
CA ALA A 32 25.00 26.79 8.19
C ALA A 32 25.29 25.42 7.58
N ALA A 33 24.85 24.36 8.25
CA ALA A 33 25.00 23.00 7.73
C ALA A 33 24.38 22.99 6.32
N ALA A 34 25.12 22.47 5.34
CA ALA A 34 24.63 22.41 3.97
C ALA A 34 23.28 21.69 3.94
N ALA A 35 22.29 22.27 3.26
CA ALA A 35 20.98 21.67 3.12
C ALA A 35 21.09 20.30 2.44
N ALA A 36 20.30 19.33 2.93
CA ALA A 36 20.24 18.01 2.31
C ALA A 36 19.73 18.12 0.87
N SER A 37 20.30 17.33 -0.02
CA SER A 37 19.83 17.25 -1.41
C SER A 37 19.82 15.81 -1.90
N ALA A 38 18.81 15.44 -2.68
CA ALA A 38 18.73 14.17 -3.40
C ALA A 38 19.06 14.45 -4.87
N GLY A 39 20.11 13.80 -5.39
CA GLY A 39 20.62 14.02 -6.74
C GLY A 39 20.13 12.96 -7.73
N SER A 40 20.41 11.69 -7.44
CA SER A 40 20.02 10.56 -8.29
C SER A 40 19.40 9.42 -7.48
N LEU A 41 18.63 8.56 -8.15
CA LEU A 41 17.93 7.44 -7.55
C LEU A 41 18.10 6.20 -8.45
N GLU A 42 18.49 5.07 -7.86
CA GLU A 42 18.64 3.79 -8.56
C GLU A 42 18.06 2.60 -7.77
N PRO A 43 17.29 1.69 -8.42
CA PRO A 43 16.78 1.82 -9.78
C PRO A 43 15.72 2.94 -9.88
N ALA A 44 15.67 3.65 -11.00
CA ALA A 44 14.70 4.74 -11.22
C ALA A 44 13.25 4.25 -11.36
N GLN A 45 13.08 2.93 -11.58
CA GLN A 45 11.79 2.27 -11.73
C GLN A 45 11.77 0.99 -10.90
N VAL A 46 10.65 0.71 -10.23
CA VAL A 46 10.42 -0.51 -9.43
C VAL A 46 9.06 -1.15 -9.76
N PRO A 47 8.88 -2.46 -9.45
CA PRO A 47 7.59 -3.15 -9.53
C PRO A 47 6.53 -2.53 -8.62
N LEU A 48 5.25 -2.65 -9.00
CA LEU A 48 4.13 -2.19 -8.17
C LEU A 48 4.06 -2.87 -6.81
N ALA A 49 4.44 -4.14 -6.72
CA ALA A 49 4.53 -4.88 -5.47
C ALA A 49 5.67 -4.40 -4.53
N GLY A 50 6.58 -3.54 -5.00
CA GLY A 50 7.70 -3.04 -4.20
C GLY A 50 8.72 -4.14 -3.86
N GLY A 51 9.29 -4.07 -2.66
CA GLY A 51 10.27 -5.04 -2.14
C GLY A 51 11.69 -4.88 -2.70
N VAL A 52 11.90 -3.96 -3.64
CA VAL A 52 13.21 -3.66 -4.22
C VAL A 52 13.93 -2.60 -3.38
N THR A 53 15.21 -2.84 -3.09
CA THR A 53 16.06 -1.83 -2.45
C THR A 53 16.38 -0.70 -3.43
N VAL A 54 16.04 0.52 -3.04
CA VAL A 54 16.31 1.77 -3.77
C VAL A 54 17.43 2.53 -3.07
N THR A 55 18.33 3.11 -3.85
CA THR A 55 19.42 3.97 -3.39
C THR A 55 19.24 5.39 -3.91
N VAL A 56 19.15 6.35 -3.00
CA VAL A 56 19.23 7.78 -3.31
C VAL A 56 20.64 8.26 -3.04
N THR A 57 21.28 8.87 -4.03
CA THR A 57 22.59 9.53 -3.89
C THR A 57 22.41 11.04 -3.84
N GLY A 58 23.15 11.71 -2.98
CA GLY A 58 23.03 13.16 -2.77
C GLY A 58 24.04 13.73 -1.79
N THR A 59 23.66 14.79 -1.08
CA THR A 59 24.53 15.49 -0.10
C THR A 59 23.84 15.70 1.23
N ALA A 60 24.61 15.71 2.32
CA ALA A 60 24.14 15.96 3.69
C ALA A 60 22.99 15.03 4.14
N LEU A 61 23.01 13.77 3.71
CA LEU A 61 21.94 12.79 3.96
C LEU A 61 22.10 12.01 5.28
N ALA A 62 23.19 12.21 6.04
CA ALA A 62 23.52 11.39 7.22
C ALA A 62 22.47 11.46 8.35
N ALA A 63 21.65 12.51 8.38
CA ALA A 63 20.60 12.70 9.37
C ALA A 63 19.28 12.00 9.01
N VAL A 64 19.15 11.42 7.80
CA VAL A 64 17.91 10.75 7.38
C VAL A 64 17.67 9.49 8.21
N ARG A 65 16.43 9.34 8.70
CA ARG A 65 15.95 8.21 9.52
C ARG A 65 14.64 7.62 9.00
N GLY A 66 13.89 8.37 8.21
CA GLY A 66 12.61 7.93 7.64
C GLY A 66 12.53 8.26 6.16
N VAL A 67 11.84 7.42 5.41
CA VAL A 67 11.55 7.63 3.98
C VAL A 67 10.09 7.29 3.73
N THR A 68 9.42 8.09 2.91
CA THR A 68 8.14 7.70 2.31
C THR A 68 8.25 7.67 0.80
N VAL A 69 7.44 6.81 0.16
CA VAL A 69 7.28 6.72 -1.29
C VAL A 69 5.79 6.80 -1.59
N GLY A 70 5.34 7.84 -2.28
CA GLY A 70 3.90 8.07 -2.54
C GLY A 70 3.06 8.18 -1.26
N GLY A 71 3.68 8.63 -0.15
CA GLY A 71 3.05 8.70 1.17
C GLY A 71 3.09 7.41 1.99
N VAL A 72 3.58 6.30 1.44
CA VAL A 72 3.75 5.03 2.18
C VAL A 72 5.15 4.96 2.78
N VAL A 73 5.24 4.63 4.07
CA VAL A 73 6.52 4.54 4.79
C VAL A 73 7.33 3.34 4.29
N ALA A 74 8.58 3.60 3.90
CA ALA A 74 9.52 2.58 3.45
C ALA A 74 10.19 1.84 4.62
N ARG A 75 10.73 0.65 4.34
CA ARG A 75 11.46 -0.18 5.31
C ARG A 75 12.97 -0.09 5.09
N ASP A 76 13.73 -0.62 6.06
CA ASP A 76 15.19 -0.82 5.96
C ASP A 76 15.99 0.45 5.61
N VAL A 77 15.55 1.60 6.13
CA VAL A 77 16.20 2.88 5.87
C VAL A 77 17.60 2.90 6.48
N ARG A 78 18.62 3.12 5.65
CA ARG A 78 20.01 3.31 6.06
C ARG A 78 20.58 4.55 5.40
N ALA A 79 21.22 5.41 6.17
CA ALA A 79 21.73 6.68 5.67
C ALA A 79 23.23 6.85 5.95
N SER A 80 23.89 7.56 5.04
CA SER A 80 25.26 8.06 5.13
C SER A 80 25.28 9.52 4.65
N ALA A 81 26.43 10.19 4.68
CA ALA A 81 26.53 11.58 4.23
C ALA A 81 26.08 11.80 2.78
N THR A 82 26.21 10.78 1.91
CA THR A 82 25.96 10.90 0.47
C THR A 82 24.97 9.89 -0.10
N LYS A 83 24.45 8.96 0.72
CA LYS A 83 23.51 7.93 0.28
C LYS A 83 22.43 7.63 1.32
N VAL A 84 21.21 7.39 0.85
CA VAL A 84 20.15 6.72 1.60
C VAL A 84 19.71 5.47 0.83
N THR A 85 19.67 4.32 1.50
CA THR A 85 19.06 3.10 0.95
C THR A 85 17.79 2.78 1.72
N PHE A 86 16.77 2.27 1.05
CA PHE A 86 15.53 1.80 1.67
C PHE A 86 14.88 0.72 0.80
N THR A 87 14.02 -0.11 1.38
CA THR A 87 13.17 -1.05 0.64
C THR A 87 11.89 -0.33 0.23
N ALA A 88 11.64 -0.22 -1.09
CA ALA A 88 10.43 0.41 -1.60
C ALA A 88 9.18 -0.37 -1.14
N PRO A 89 8.15 0.30 -0.59
CA PRO A 89 6.88 -0.36 -0.29
C PRO A 89 6.16 -0.73 -1.60
N HIS A 90 5.07 -1.49 -1.52
CA HIS A 90 4.17 -1.60 -2.66
C HIS A 90 3.48 -0.25 -2.93
N GLN A 91 3.04 -0.01 -4.16
CA GLN A 91 2.19 1.13 -4.48
C GLN A 91 0.80 0.91 -3.86
N ALA A 92 0.24 1.94 -3.21
CA ALA A 92 -0.94 1.82 -2.35
C ALA A 92 -2.19 1.21 -3.03
N MET A 93 -2.34 1.33 -4.35
CA MET A 93 -3.42 0.74 -5.14
C MET A 93 -2.87 0.08 -6.42
N TYR A 94 -1.62 -0.38 -6.40
CA TYR A 94 -0.95 -1.03 -7.54
C TYR A 94 -1.17 -0.30 -8.87
N THR A 95 -1.12 1.04 -8.85
CA THR A 95 -1.25 1.87 -10.06
C THR A 95 0.11 2.34 -10.53
N ALA A 96 0.45 2.09 -11.79
CA ALA A 96 1.68 2.58 -12.41
C ALA A 96 1.73 4.13 -12.42
N GLY A 97 2.92 4.69 -12.23
CA GLY A 97 3.10 6.14 -12.23
C GLY A 97 4.27 6.62 -11.38
N SER A 98 4.47 7.93 -11.40
CA SER A 98 5.46 8.61 -10.55
C SER A 98 4.96 8.69 -9.11
N ALA A 99 5.83 8.40 -8.15
CA ALA A 99 5.60 8.58 -6.73
C ALA A 99 6.69 9.46 -6.11
N ASP A 100 6.28 10.42 -5.30
CA ASP A 100 7.22 11.28 -4.56
C ASP A 100 7.97 10.47 -3.51
N VAL A 101 9.29 10.59 -3.51
CA VAL A 101 10.17 10.06 -2.46
C VAL A 101 10.53 11.21 -1.54
N ALA A 102 10.19 11.10 -0.26
CA ALA A 102 10.45 12.13 0.75
C ALA A 102 11.35 11.59 1.86
N LEU A 103 12.43 12.29 2.16
CA LEU A 103 13.42 11.92 3.17
C LEU A 103 13.23 12.74 4.45
N PHE A 104 13.17 12.07 5.60
CA PHE A 104 12.90 12.67 6.91
C PHE A 104 14.02 12.37 7.90
N THR A 105 14.28 13.30 8.83
CA THR A 105 15.26 13.11 9.91
C THR A 105 14.69 12.40 11.13
N THR A 106 13.36 12.26 11.19
CA THR A 106 12.66 11.46 12.19
C THR A 106 12.47 10.04 11.68
N GLU A 107 12.59 9.07 12.58
CA GLU A 107 12.21 7.70 12.27
C GLU A 107 10.71 7.62 12.01
N LEU A 108 10.33 6.77 11.06
CA LEU A 108 8.94 6.52 10.69
C LEU A 108 8.67 5.02 10.81
N THR A 109 7.53 4.68 11.38
CA THR A 109 7.11 3.28 11.55
C THR A 109 6.18 2.90 10.40
N PRO A 110 6.54 1.91 9.56
CA PRO A 110 5.62 1.35 8.58
C PRO A 110 4.38 0.76 9.25
N THR A 111 3.25 0.83 8.57
CA THR A 111 1.99 0.20 8.98
C THR A 111 1.35 -0.50 7.81
N ALA A 112 0.66 -1.59 8.08
CA ALA A 112 -0.15 -2.26 7.06
C ALA A 112 -1.23 -1.32 6.51
N SER A 113 -1.71 -1.60 5.30
CA SER A 113 -2.80 -0.84 4.69
C SER A 113 -4.05 -0.87 5.58
N ALA A 114 -4.79 0.24 5.62
CA ALA A 114 -6.04 0.28 6.36
C ALA A 114 -7.02 -0.78 5.83
N ASN A 115 -7.69 -1.49 6.73
CA ASN A 115 -8.77 -2.39 6.32
C ASN A 115 -9.90 -1.54 5.70
N GLN A 116 -10.39 -1.96 4.54
CA GLN A 116 -11.47 -1.28 3.81
C GLN A 116 -12.45 -2.31 3.30
N SER A 117 -13.75 -2.02 3.47
CA SER A 117 -14.81 -2.87 2.94
C SER A 117 -15.97 -2.05 2.38
N SER A 118 -16.72 -2.63 1.44
CA SER A 118 -17.94 -2.08 0.86
C SER A 118 -18.88 -3.21 0.42
N ASP A 119 -20.18 -3.03 0.59
CA ASP A 119 -21.23 -3.86 0.00
C ASP A 119 -21.84 -3.26 -1.28
N GLY A 120 -21.28 -2.14 -1.74
CA GLY A 120 -21.85 -1.21 -2.71
C GLY A 120 -22.06 -1.72 -4.13
N ASN A 121 -21.97 -3.03 -4.37
CA ASN A 121 -22.31 -3.68 -5.63
C ASN A 121 -23.38 -4.78 -5.52
N GLY A 122 -24.24 -4.71 -4.49
CA GLY A 122 -25.44 -5.54 -4.39
C GLY A 122 -25.15 -7.01 -4.12
N SER A 123 -23.97 -7.32 -3.60
CA SER A 123 -23.63 -8.64 -3.09
C SER A 123 -24.57 -8.96 -1.93
N THR A 124 -25.55 -9.85 -2.13
CA THR A 124 -26.07 -10.59 -0.98
C THR A 124 -24.86 -11.33 -0.43
N ALA A 125 -24.48 -11.01 0.79
CA ALA A 125 -23.30 -11.55 1.43
C ALA A 125 -23.47 -13.09 1.49
N ASN A 126 -22.94 -13.77 0.47
CA ASN A 126 -22.85 -15.23 0.44
C ASN A 126 -21.69 -15.72 1.32
N ASP A 127 -21.07 -14.79 2.07
CA ASP A 127 -20.23 -15.05 3.23
C ASP A 127 -21.03 -15.63 4.42
N GLY A 128 -22.36 -15.74 4.33
CA GLY A 128 -23.20 -16.30 5.38
C GLY A 128 -23.61 -15.29 6.45
N GLN A 129 -23.37 -14.00 6.25
CA GLN A 129 -23.74 -12.95 7.19
C GLN A 129 -25.02 -12.22 6.76
N SER A 130 -26.18 -12.78 7.11
CA SER A 130 -27.44 -12.02 7.09
C SER A 130 -27.51 -11.14 8.34
N GLY A 131 -27.36 -9.82 8.18
CA GLY A 131 -27.72 -8.84 9.21
C GLY A 131 -26.60 -8.32 10.11
N ALA A 132 -25.32 -8.51 9.75
CA ALA A 132 -24.26 -7.70 10.35
C ALA A 132 -24.30 -6.31 9.71
N THR A 133 -24.59 -5.29 10.51
CA THR A 133 -24.38 -3.89 10.14
C THR A 133 -22.89 -3.69 9.86
N GLN A 134 -22.55 -3.65 8.58
CA GLN A 134 -21.28 -3.16 8.06
C GLN A 134 -21.10 -1.71 8.52
N ASP A 135 -19.93 -1.42 9.08
CA ASP A 135 -19.54 -0.12 9.62
C ASP A 135 -20.66 0.66 10.34
N SER A 136 -20.98 0.25 11.57
CA SER A 136 -21.10 1.31 12.57
C SER A 136 -19.70 1.90 12.72
N ALA A 137 -19.51 3.09 12.14
CA ALA A 137 -18.43 4.03 12.41
C ALA A 137 -18.36 4.39 13.92
N GLY A 138 -18.05 3.40 14.76
CA GLY A 138 -18.28 3.41 16.20
C GLY A 138 -17.22 2.70 17.04
N ALA A 139 -16.16 2.14 16.44
CA ALA A 139 -14.96 1.77 17.20
C ALA A 139 -13.98 2.96 17.21
N THR A 140 -13.98 3.71 18.32
CA THR A 140 -12.99 4.76 18.63
C THR A 140 -11.92 4.16 19.58
N PRO A 141 -10.63 4.56 19.53
CA PRO A 141 -9.65 4.48 18.45
C PRO A 141 -8.42 3.59 18.83
N THR A 142 -7.40 3.51 17.95
CA THR A 142 -5.92 3.45 18.25
C THR A 142 -5.22 2.07 18.09
N PRO A 143 -4.13 1.94 17.29
CA PRO A 143 -2.82 2.50 17.66
C PRO A 143 -2.52 3.87 17.09
N THR A 144 -1.83 4.67 17.91
CA THR A 144 -1.28 5.99 17.63
C THR A 144 -0.10 5.80 16.71
N THR A 145 -0.35 5.41 15.46
CA THR A 145 0.67 5.64 14.44
C THR A 145 0.73 7.14 14.27
N ALA A 146 1.90 7.72 14.56
CA ALA A 146 2.12 9.12 14.27
C ALA A 146 1.74 9.38 12.81
N PRO A 147 0.95 10.42 12.50
CA PRO A 147 0.55 10.69 11.13
C PRO A 147 1.81 10.82 10.27
N VAL A 148 1.80 10.15 9.11
CA VAL A 148 2.90 10.23 8.15
C VAL A 148 3.12 11.72 7.83
N PRO A 149 4.34 12.27 8.03
CA PRO A 149 4.59 13.68 7.76
C PRO A 149 4.35 14.00 6.28
N ALA A 150 3.87 15.21 6.00
CA ALA A 150 3.70 15.66 4.62
C ALA A 150 5.05 15.73 3.89
N ALA A 151 5.06 15.42 2.59
CA ALA A 151 6.28 15.50 1.77
C ALA A 151 6.92 16.90 1.81
N SER A 152 6.14 17.96 2.03
CA SER A 152 6.62 19.33 2.17
C SER A 152 7.51 19.59 3.40
N SER A 153 7.47 18.72 4.41
CA SER A 153 8.36 18.81 5.59
C SER A 153 9.62 17.93 5.47
N ALA A 154 9.82 17.28 4.32
CA ALA A 154 11.01 16.47 4.07
C ALA A 154 12.27 17.34 3.96
N VAL A 155 13.42 16.80 4.36
CA VAL A 155 14.71 17.49 4.20
C VAL A 155 15.24 17.43 2.77
N ALA A 156 14.77 16.46 1.98
CA ALA A 156 15.00 16.36 0.55
C ALA A 156 13.90 15.50 -0.08
N THR A 157 13.60 15.76 -1.36
CA THR A 157 12.65 14.96 -2.15
C THR A 157 13.26 14.55 -3.48
N THR A 158 12.74 13.47 -4.04
CA THR A 158 12.97 13.03 -5.42
C THR A 158 11.75 12.25 -5.91
N SER A 159 11.83 11.54 -7.02
CA SER A 159 10.73 10.76 -7.58
C SER A 159 11.20 9.36 -7.96
N LEU A 160 10.32 8.39 -7.75
CA LEU A 160 10.48 6.99 -8.15
C LEU A 160 9.32 6.60 -9.06
N ALA A 161 9.60 5.89 -10.15
CA ALA A 161 8.55 5.35 -11.01
C ALA A 161 8.12 3.94 -10.55
N TYR A 162 6.83 3.74 -10.37
CA TYR A 162 6.24 2.40 -10.30
C TYR A 162 5.74 1.98 -11.68
N ALA A 163 5.92 0.70 -12.02
CA ALA A 163 5.37 0.11 -13.23
C ALA A 163 4.96 -1.35 -13.00
N ALA A 164 3.99 -1.81 -13.80
CA ALA A 164 3.65 -3.23 -13.86
C ALA A 164 4.76 -3.99 -14.59
N LEU A 165 5.70 -4.57 -13.84
CA LEU A 165 6.88 -5.26 -14.37
C LEU A 165 6.77 -6.77 -14.25
N THR A 166 5.90 -7.26 -13.36
CA THR A 166 5.72 -8.67 -13.06
C THR A 166 4.29 -9.13 -13.30
N ASP A 167 4.10 -10.45 -13.34
CA ASP A 167 2.78 -11.06 -13.44
C ASP A 167 1.91 -10.72 -12.21
N VAL A 168 2.52 -10.67 -11.02
CA VAL A 168 1.89 -10.23 -9.78
C VAL A 168 1.43 -8.78 -9.91
N ASP A 169 2.25 -7.89 -10.46
CA ASP A 169 1.86 -6.49 -10.64
C ASP A 169 0.62 -6.35 -11.51
N ARG A 170 0.55 -7.08 -12.64
CA ARG A 170 -0.63 -7.06 -13.52
C ARG A 170 -1.87 -7.64 -12.85
N GLN A 171 -1.71 -8.69 -12.05
CA GLN A 171 -2.79 -9.28 -11.26
C GLN A 171 -3.36 -8.27 -10.25
N LEU A 172 -2.50 -7.60 -9.49
CA LEU A 172 -2.92 -6.69 -8.44
C LEU A 172 -3.38 -5.33 -9.00
N GLU A 173 -2.80 -4.85 -10.10
CA GLU A 173 -3.34 -3.69 -10.81
C GLU A 173 -4.79 -3.95 -11.27
N TYR A 174 -5.08 -5.15 -11.79
CA TYR A 174 -6.46 -5.54 -12.11
C TYR A 174 -7.34 -5.61 -10.85
N ALA A 175 -6.87 -6.29 -9.81
CA ALA A 175 -7.62 -6.41 -8.56
C ALA A 175 -7.99 -5.03 -7.99
N MET A 176 -7.02 -4.13 -7.89
CA MET A 176 -7.20 -2.78 -7.36
C MET A 176 -8.08 -1.90 -8.24
N ARG A 177 -8.14 -2.16 -9.54
CA ARG A 177 -9.04 -1.46 -10.46
C ARG A 177 -10.49 -1.91 -10.33
N TYR A 178 -10.71 -3.20 -10.11
CA TYR A 178 -12.04 -3.81 -10.25
C TYR A 178 -12.68 -4.28 -8.94
N TRP A 179 -12.01 -4.17 -7.79
CA TRP A 179 -12.57 -4.60 -6.50
C TRP A 179 -13.90 -3.92 -6.16
N LYS A 180 -14.08 -2.65 -6.57
CA LYS A 180 -15.29 -1.86 -6.31
C LYS A 180 -16.17 -1.73 -7.55
N ASP A 181 -15.56 -1.35 -8.66
CA ASP A 181 -16.26 -1.11 -9.93
C ASP A 181 -16.08 -2.34 -10.81
N TYR A 182 -16.98 -3.33 -10.74
CA TYR A 182 -16.76 -4.64 -11.38
C TYR A 182 -16.62 -4.55 -12.91
N ASN A 183 -15.83 -5.46 -13.50
CA ASN A 183 -15.66 -5.58 -14.96
C ASN A 183 -16.86 -6.27 -15.65
N LEU A 184 -18.03 -5.65 -15.55
CA LEU A 184 -19.30 -6.24 -16.00
C LEU A 184 -19.35 -6.49 -17.51
N ALA A 185 -18.67 -5.64 -18.30
CA ALA A 185 -18.69 -5.75 -19.76
C ALA A 185 -17.99 -7.02 -20.27
N GLU A 186 -16.93 -7.46 -19.58
CA GLU A 186 -16.12 -8.60 -20.01
C GLU A 186 -16.52 -9.90 -19.30
N TYR A 187 -16.81 -9.82 -18.00
CA TYR A 187 -17.00 -11.01 -17.15
C TYR A 187 -18.36 -11.09 -16.44
N GLY A 188 -19.22 -10.08 -16.60
CA GLY A 188 -20.51 -10.02 -15.92
C GLY A 188 -20.37 -9.99 -14.39
N THR A 189 -21.40 -10.45 -13.69
CA THR A 189 -21.39 -10.66 -12.24
C THR A 189 -22.09 -11.97 -11.90
N MET A 190 -21.54 -12.69 -10.92
CA MET A 190 -22.12 -13.93 -10.41
C MET A 190 -22.91 -13.72 -9.11
N ASN A 191 -23.10 -12.47 -8.66
CA ASN A 191 -23.96 -12.14 -7.52
C ASN A 191 -25.37 -12.76 -7.61
N PRO A 192 -26.05 -12.78 -8.78
CA PRO A 192 -27.36 -13.42 -8.91
C PRO A 192 -27.38 -14.94 -8.71
N ILE A 193 -26.23 -15.61 -8.73
CA ILE A 193 -26.10 -17.08 -8.66
C ILE A 193 -25.28 -17.57 -7.47
N GLY A 194 -25.02 -16.70 -6.49
CA GLY A 194 -24.35 -17.08 -5.24
C GLY A 194 -22.99 -16.43 -4.97
N GLY A 195 -22.67 -15.35 -5.68
CA GLY A 195 -21.50 -14.53 -5.39
C GLY A 195 -20.44 -14.53 -6.48
N ASP A 196 -19.68 -13.45 -6.54
CA ASP A 196 -18.68 -13.10 -7.54
C ASP A 196 -17.22 -13.41 -7.12
N CYS A 197 -16.99 -13.93 -5.92
CA CYS A 197 -15.65 -14.13 -5.36
C CYS A 197 -14.71 -14.93 -6.27
N ALA A 198 -15.13 -16.12 -6.71
CA ALA A 198 -14.37 -16.97 -7.61
C ALA A 198 -14.28 -16.38 -9.03
N ASN A 199 -15.34 -15.71 -9.51
CA ASN A 199 -15.32 -15.01 -10.79
C ASN A 199 -14.24 -13.91 -10.79
N TYR A 200 -14.19 -13.11 -9.73
CA TYR A 200 -13.21 -12.05 -9.54
C TYR A 200 -11.79 -12.60 -9.44
N VAL A 201 -11.55 -13.58 -8.57
CA VAL A 201 -10.25 -14.27 -8.48
C VAL A 201 -9.82 -14.76 -9.86
N SER A 202 -10.71 -15.40 -10.62
CA SER A 202 -10.39 -15.88 -11.96
C SER A 202 -9.98 -14.78 -12.94
N GLN A 203 -10.64 -13.62 -12.88
CA GLN A 203 -10.28 -12.46 -13.70
C GLN A 203 -8.88 -11.94 -13.36
N THR A 204 -8.53 -11.89 -12.07
CA THR A 204 -7.17 -11.48 -11.68
C THR A 204 -6.12 -12.47 -12.22
N LEU A 205 -6.43 -13.78 -12.29
CA LEU A 205 -5.53 -14.79 -12.83
C LEU A 205 -5.35 -14.63 -14.35
N ILE A 206 -6.39 -14.23 -15.09
CA ILE A 206 -6.22 -13.82 -16.49
C ILE A 206 -5.29 -12.61 -16.59
N ALA A 207 -5.48 -11.58 -15.75
CA ALA A 207 -4.61 -10.41 -15.73
C ALA A 207 -3.16 -10.75 -15.39
N ARG A 208 -2.95 -11.75 -14.51
CA ARG A 208 -1.64 -12.35 -14.20
C ARG A 208 -0.99 -12.99 -15.43
N GLY A 209 -1.77 -13.42 -16.41
CA GLY A 209 -1.31 -14.03 -17.66
C GLY A 209 -1.78 -15.46 -17.87
N TRP A 210 -2.66 -16.00 -17.03
CA TRP A 210 -3.29 -17.28 -17.30
C TRP A 210 -4.17 -17.18 -18.55
N GLN A 211 -4.31 -18.31 -19.24
CA GLN A 211 -5.20 -18.44 -20.38
C GLN A 211 -6.41 -19.27 -19.98
N GLN A 212 -7.58 -18.87 -20.47
CA GLN A 212 -8.78 -19.71 -20.31
C GLN A 212 -8.57 -21.08 -20.93
N ARG A 213 -9.23 -22.08 -20.36
CA ARG A 213 -9.19 -23.48 -20.76
C ARG A 213 -10.60 -24.01 -20.96
N ASP A 214 -10.76 -25.17 -21.58
CA ASP A 214 -12.10 -25.77 -21.74
C ASP A 214 -12.71 -26.22 -20.40
N ASP A 215 -11.87 -26.47 -19.39
CA ASP A 215 -12.25 -26.82 -18.02
C ASP A 215 -12.20 -25.65 -17.04
N TRP A 216 -11.88 -24.43 -17.50
CA TRP A 216 -11.86 -23.19 -16.71
C TRP A 216 -12.02 -21.97 -17.62
N TYR A 217 -13.25 -21.44 -17.72
CA TYR A 217 -13.59 -20.36 -18.64
C TYR A 217 -14.75 -19.46 -18.16
N SER A 218 -14.78 -18.25 -18.71
CA SER A 218 -15.92 -17.34 -18.72
C SER A 218 -15.98 -16.63 -20.07
N ARG A 219 -17.14 -16.70 -20.74
CA ARG A 219 -17.38 -16.21 -22.10
C ARG A 219 -18.70 -15.45 -22.13
N SER A 220 -18.83 -14.58 -23.13
CA SER A 220 -20.07 -13.83 -23.37
C SER A 220 -20.53 -13.04 -22.14
N ALA A 221 -19.64 -12.24 -21.56
CA ALA A 221 -19.92 -11.45 -20.34
C ALA A 221 -20.42 -12.31 -19.17
N GLY A 222 -19.80 -13.47 -18.95
CA GLY A 222 -20.18 -14.38 -17.87
C GLY A 222 -21.44 -15.22 -18.14
N ALA A 223 -22.11 -15.10 -19.29
CA ALA A 223 -23.30 -15.91 -19.58
C ALA A 223 -22.97 -17.38 -19.88
N ALA A 224 -21.74 -17.69 -20.31
CA ALA A 224 -21.27 -19.05 -20.51
C ALA A 224 -19.97 -19.25 -19.72
N HIS A 225 -20.02 -20.04 -18.65
CA HIS A 225 -18.91 -20.22 -17.72
C HIS A 225 -18.83 -21.65 -17.19
N SER A 226 -17.64 -22.07 -16.79
CA SER A 226 -17.43 -23.33 -16.06
C SER A 226 -17.61 -23.15 -14.55
N ALA A 227 -18.02 -24.21 -13.85
CA ALA A 227 -18.12 -24.18 -12.38
C ALA A 227 -16.78 -23.85 -11.71
N THR A 228 -15.67 -24.38 -12.22
CA THR A 228 -14.30 -24.12 -11.74
C THR A 228 -13.88 -22.65 -11.85
N TRP A 229 -14.57 -21.84 -12.68
CA TRP A 229 -14.33 -20.40 -12.81
C TRP A 229 -15.14 -19.61 -11.79
N THR A 230 -16.41 -19.95 -11.59
CA THR A 230 -17.37 -19.11 -10.84
C THR A 230 -17.71 -19.63 -9.46
N TYR A 231 -17.25 -20.81 -9.06
CA TYR A 231 -17.68 -21.47 -7.82
C TYR A 231 -16.49 -21.98 -7.01
N CYS A 232 -16.27 -21.42 -5.81
CA CYS A 232 -15.11 -21.74 -4.99
C CYS A 232 -14.98 -23.25 -4.62
N PRO A 233 -16.05 -24.01 -4.31
CA PRO A 233 -15.95 -25.45 -4.08
C PRO A 233 -15.52 -26.26 -5.30
N ALA A 234 -15.75 -25.76 -6.52
CA ALA A 234 -15.22 -26.37 -7.73
C ALA A 234 -13.78 -25.91 -8.01
N MET A 235 -13.45 -24.65 -7.69
CA MET A 235 -12.14 -24.06 -7.95
C MET A 235 -11.03 -24.67 -7.08
N ASP A 236 -11.20 -24.79 -5.76
CA ASP A 236 -10.15 -25.31 -4.85
C ASP A 236 -9.62 -26.72 -5.22
N PRO A 237 -10.47 -27.74 -5.43
CA PRO A 237 -9.99 -29.05 -5.84
C PRO A 237 -9.42 -29.04 -7.28
N TRP A 238 -9.91 -28.17 -8.16
CA TRP A 238 -9.37 -28.03 -9.51
C TRP A 238 -7.95 -27.43 -9.51
N LEU A 239 -7.70 -26.39 -8.69
CA LEU A 239 -6.35 -25.85 -8.48
C LEU A 239 -5.41 -26.92 -7.91
N SER A 240 -5.88 -27.68 -6.92
CA SER A 240 -5.11 -28.78 -6.31
C SER A 240 -4.75 -29.86 -7.35
N THR A 241 -5.71 -30.26 -8.18
CA THR A 241 -5.52 -31.29 -9.22
C THR A 241 -4.53 -30.84 -10.31
N ASN A 242 -4.52 -29.55 -10.62
CA ASN A 242 -3.65 -28.96 -11.65
C ASN A 242 -2.41 -28.26 -11.07
N ALA A 243 -2.11 -28.47 -9.77
CA ALA A 243 -1.10 -27.71 -9.05
C ALA A 243 0.28 -27.73 -9.73
N SER A 244 0.72 -28.89 -10.22
CA SER A 244 1.98 -29.03 -10.96
C SER A 244 2.00 -28.26 -12.29
N THR A 245 0.88 -28.16 -12.99
CA THR A 245 0.75 -27.38 -14.23
C THR A 245 0.82 -25.88 -13.96
N PHE A 246 0.27 -25.45 -12.82
CA PHE A 246 0.16 -24.04 -12.46
C PHE A 246 1.30 -23.53 -11.58
N GLY A 247 2.20 -24.40 -11.13
CA GLY A 247 3.26 -24.05 -10.18
C GLY A 247 2.72 -23.69 -8.80
N LEU A 248 1.66 -24.38 -8.34
CA LEU A 248 0.98 -24.11 -7.09
C LEU A 248 1.37 -25.10 -5.99
N THR A 249 1.48 -24.60 -4.76
CA THR A 249 1.55 -25.40 -3.54
C THR A 249 0.34 -25.08 -2.66
N LYS A 250 -0.40 -26.11 -2.20
CA LYS A 250 -1.46 -25.90 -1.19
C LYS A 250 -0.82 -25.77 0.19
N ARG A 251 -1.14 -24.69 0.91
CA ARG A 251 -0.57 -24.35 2.23
C ARG A 251 -1.65 -24.22 3.28
N THR A 252 -1.37 -24.59 4.51
CA THR A 252 -2.28 -24.34 5.65
C THR A 252 -2.11 -22.93 6.20
N ILE A 253 -3.01 -22.56 7.12
CA ILE A 253 -2.94 -21.29 7.85
C ILE A 253 -1.70 -21.13 8.74
N ASP A 254 -1.01 -22.23 9.05
CA ASP A 254 0.20 -22.20 9.89
C ASP A 254 1.44 -21.82 9.08
N GLU A 255 1.37 -21.93 7.75
CA GLU A 255 2.46 -21.61 6.81
C GLU A 255 2.37 -20.18 6.28
N ARG A 256 1.85 -19.24 7.08
CA ARG A 256 1.71 -17.81 6.70
C ARG A 256 3.01 -17.16 6.25
N ASP A 257 4.15 -17.66 6.74
CA ASP A 257 5.48 -17.18 6.34
C ASP A 257 5.87 -17.55 4.90
N LYS A 258 5.09 -18.41 4.24
CA LYS A 258 5.26 -18.80 2.83
C LYS A 258 4.37 -18.01 1.88
N VAL A 259 3.35 -17.34 2.40
CA VAL A 259 2.38 -16.58 1.61
C VAL A 259 3.01 -15.29 1.09
N LYS A 260 2.70 -14.97 -0.17
CA LYS A 260 3.16 -13.78 -0.89
C LYS A 260 1.97 -13.07 -1.54
N VAL A 261 2.18 -11.81 -1.88
CA VAL A 261 1.23 -11.04 -2.70
C VAL A 261 0.96 -11.77 -4.03
N GLY A 262 -0.31 -11.86 -4.40
CA GLY A 262 -0.80 -12.55 -5.60
C GLY A 262 -1.22 -14.02 -5.37
N ASP A 263 -0.94 -14.59 -4.20
CA ASP A 263 -1.43 -15.92 -3.83
C ASP A 263 -2.95 -15.94 -3.63
N ILE A 264 -3.55 -17.12 -3.72
CA ILE A 264 -5.00 -17.31 -3.61
C ILE A 264 -5.33 -17.79 -2.20
N VAL A 265 -6.33 -17.18 -1.58
CA VAL A 265 -6.86 -17.59 -0.27
C VAL A 265 -8.23 -18.22 -0.46
N PHE A 266 -8.52 -19.28 0.29
CA PHE A 266 -9.84 -19.86 0.43
C PHE A 266 -10.27 -19.85 1.89
N PHE A 267 -11.57 -19.74 2.12
CA PHE A 267 -12.17 -19.69 3.44
C PHE A 267 -13.32 -20.68 3.55
N ASP A 268 -13.43 -21.31 4.71
CA ASP A 268 -14.56 -22.17 5.11
C ASP A 268 -15.09 -21.63 6.44
N TRP A 269 -16.29 -21.04 6.40
CA TRP A 269 -16.92 -20.37 7.53
C TRP A 269 -17.72 -21.33 8.41
N ASN A 270 -18.25 -22.40 7.81
CA ASN A 270 -19.19 -23.31 8.45
C ASN A 270 -18.57 -24.67 8.81
N HIS A 271 -17.27 -24.85 8.55
CA HIS A 271 -16.46 -26.02 8.89
C HIS A 271 -16.90 -27.32 8.22
N ASN A 272 -17.45 -27.23 7.00
CA ASN A 272 -17.87 -28.40 6.23
C ASN A 272 -16.78 -28.91 5.26
N ASP A 273 -15.57 -28.35 5.33
CA ASP A 273 -14.42 -28.65 4.46
C ASP A 273 -14.67 -28.36 2.96
N SER A 274 -15.65 -27.49 2.67
CA SER A 274 -15.92 -26.90 1.36
C SER A 274 -15.78 -25.38 1.47
N PRO A 275 -15.00 -24.71 0.61
CA PRO A 275 -14.81 -23.27 0.73
C PRO A 275 -16.09 -22.50 0.43
N ASP A 276 -16.42 -21.54 1.28
CA ASP A 276 -17.51 -20.59 1.10
C ASP A 276 -17.03 -19.33 0.36
N HIS A 277 -15.73 -18.99 0.45
CA HIS A 277 -15.19 -17.76 -0.12
C HIS A 277 -13.76 -17.92 -0.65
N THR A 278 -13.37 -17.04 -1.57
CA THR A 278 -11.99 -16.96 -2.08
C THR A 278 -11.59 -15.54 -2.44
N THR A 279 -10.32 -15.21 -2.22
CA THR A 279 -9.75 -13.87 -2.44
C THR A 279 -8.32 -13.96 -2.97
N ILE A 280 -7.74 -12.82 -3.38
CA ILE A 280 -6.32 -12.71 -3.76
C ILE A 280 -5.56 -11.93 -2.70
N VAL A 281 -4.42 -12.46 -2.25
CA VAL A 281 -3.53 -11.77 -1.31
C VAL A 281 -3.01 -10.48 -1.94
N SER A 282 -3.31 -9.35 -1.31
CA SER A 282 -2.94 -8.00 -1.76
C SER A 282 -1.87 -7.33 -0.91
N GLU A 283 -1.63 -7.83 0.31
CA GLU A 283 -0.54 -7.38 1.17
C GLU A 283 -0.12 -8.50 2.13
N VAL A 284 1.19 -8.65 2.31
CA VAL A 284 1.79 -9.43 3.39
C VAL A 284 2.69 -8.50 4.18
N PHE A 285 2.34 -8.26 5.43
CA PHE A 285 3.00 -7.28 6.28
C PHE A 285 3.51 -7.94 7.56
N THR A 286 4.83 -7.88 7.78
CA THR A 286 5.43 -8.31 9.05
C THR A 286 5.39 -7.16 10.06
N GLU A 287 4.62 -7.37 11.12
CA GLU A 287 4.52 -6.47 12.26
C GLU A 287 5.85 -6.40 13.03
N PRO A 288 6.08 -5.35 13.84
CA PRO A 288 7.30 -5.23 14.64
C PRO A 288 7.57 -6.40 15.60
N ASP A 289 6.53 -7.11 16.03
CA ASP A 289 6.63 -8.30 16.89
C ASP A 289 6.89 -9.61 16.13
N GLY A 290 6.99 -9.54 14.80
CA GLY A 290 7.21 -10.69 13.91
C GLY A 290 5.92 -11.34 13.40
N THR A 291 4.74 -10.92 13.87
CA THR A 291 3.46 -11.42 13.36
C THR A 291 3.30 -11.09 11.88
N ILE A 292 2.83 -12.05 11.09
CA ILE A 292 2.56 -11.87 9.66
C ILE A 292 1.07 -11.60 9.48
N ARG A 293 0.75 -10.35 9.16
CA ARG A 293 -0.58 -9.92 8.75
C ARG A 293 -0.75 -10.13 7.25
N ILE A 294 -1.84 -10.80 6.87
CA ILE A 294 -2.20 -11.04 5.47
C ILE A 294 -3.49 -10.27 5.19
N LYS A 295 -3.48 -9.52 4.08
CA LYS A 295 -4.67 -8.85 3.57
C LYS A 295 -4.94 -9.28 2.14
N SER A 296 -6.21 -9.18 1.74
CA SER A 296 -6.64 -9.64 0.43
C SER A 296 -7.60 -8.68 -0.26
N ALA A 297 -7.56 -8.67 -1.59
CA ALA A 297 -8.55 -8.04 -2.43
C ALA A 297 -9.73 -9.02 -2.63
N SER A 298 -10.95 -8.55 -2.42
CA SER A 298 -12.15 -9.38 -2.34
C SER A 298 -13.32 -8.76 -3.11
N HIS A 299 -14.17 -9.62 -3.65
CA HIS A 299 -15.59 -9.34 -3.91
C HIS A 299 -16.47 -9.99 -2.82
N ASN A 300 -17.77 -9.71 -2.78
CA ASN A 300 -18.76 -10.25 -1.83
C ASN A 300 -18.45 -9.89 -0.38
N GLN A 301 -18.63 -8.59 -0.11
CA GLN A 301 -17.93 -7.77 0.88
C GLN A 301 -16.59 -7.33 0.28
N ASP A 302 -16.74 -6.34 -0.58
CA ASP A 302 -15.75 -5.87 -1.51
C ASP A 302 -14.68 -5.08 -0.76
N GLY A 303 -13.42 -5.23 -1.11
CA GLY A 303 -12.37 -4.46 -0.47
C GLY A 303 -10.99 -4.75 -1.04
N PRO A 304 -10.08 -3.76 -1.11
CA PRO A 304 -8.74 -3.95 -1.63
C PRO A 304 -7.78 -4.61 -0.62
N TYR A 305 -8.07 -4.47 0.68
CA TYR A 305 -7.15 -4.82 1.78
C TYR A 305 -7.89 -5.45 2.98
N ARG A 306 -8.76 -6.42 2.70
CA ARG A 306 -9.51 -7.19 3.69
C ARG A 306 -8.57 -7.99 4.58
N ASP A 307 -8.59 -7.70 5.87
CA ASP A 307 -7.73 -8.35 6.86
C ASP A 307 -8.16 -9.80 7.12
N LEU A 308 -7.24 -10.75 6.93
CA LEU A 308 -7.53 -12.18 7.05
C LEU A 308 -7.99 -12.54 8.46
N ASP A 309 -7.31 -12.04 9.49
CA ASP A 309 -7.61 -12.40 10.87
C ASP A 309 -8.95 -11.81 11.31
N GLU A 310 -9.28 -10.59 10.87
CA GLU A 310 -10.60 -10.02 11.08
C GLU A 310 -11.70 -10.89 10.43
N MET A 311 -11.48 -11.39 9.21
CA MET A 311 -12.44 -12.26 8.52
C MET A 311 -12.72 -13.55 9.31
N ILE A 312 -11.70 -14.26 9.81
CA ILE A 312 -11.87 -15.57 10.47
C ILE A 312 -12.10 -15.49 11.99
N THR A 313 -11.85 -14.35 12.64
CA THR A 313 -12.00 -14.22 14.11
C THR A 313 -13.12 -13.29 14.53
N VAL A 314 -13.46 -12.27 13.72
CA VAL A 314 -14.49 -11.28 14.05
C VAL A 314 -15.73 -11.48 13.21
N GLN A 315 -15.58 -11.59 11.89
CA GLN A 315 -16.72 -11.65 10.97
C GLN A 315 -17.30 -13.06 10.89
N HIS A 316 -16.44 -14.08 10.84
CA HIS A 316 -16.79 -15.50 10.87
C HIS A 316 -16.00 -16.22 11.99
N PRO A 317 -16.34 -16.00 13.27
CA PRO A 317 -15.57 -16.54 14.37
C PRO A 317 -15.40 -18.07 14.28
N GLY A 318 -14.15 -18.51 14.19
CA GLY A 318 -13.78 -19.92 14.06
C GLY A 318 -13.49 -20.35 12.63
N GLY A 319 -13.76 -19.51 11.62
CA GLY A 319 -13.55 -19.83 10.21
C GLY A 319 -12.14 -20.34 9.93
N LYS A 320 -12.03 -21.29 8.98
CA LYS A 320 -10.76 -21.82 8.49
C LYS A 320 -10.33 -21.06 7.24
N ALA A 321 -9.02 -20.97 7.02
CA ALA A 321 -8.47 -20.49 5.77
C ALA A 321 -7.26 -21.33 5.34
N TRP A 322 -7.01 -21.39 4.03
CA TRP A 322 -5.83 -22.01 3.44
C TRP A 322 -5.46 -21.30 2.13
N PHE A 323 -4.28 -21.62 1.61
CA PHE A 323 -3.71 -20.92 0.47
C PHE A 323 -3.35 -21.86 -0.68
N HIS A 324 -3.36 -21.31 -1.89
CA HIS A 324 -2.58 -21.83 -3.02
C HIS A 324 -1.50 -20.81 -3.36
N THR A 325 -0.24 -21.18 -3.13
CA THR A 325 0.93 -20.31 -3.30
C THR A 325 1.65 -20.59 -4.62
N PHE A 326 2.11 -19.54 -5.31
CA PHE A 326 2.85 -19.66 -6.58
C PHE A 326 4.35 -19.91 -6.37
N ASP A 327 4.70 -21.05 -5.76
CA ASP A 327 6.07 -21.36 -5.35
C ASP A 327 6.50 -22.84 -5.52
N ALA A 328 5.76 -23.63 -6.29
CA ALA A 328 6.09 -25.03 -6.57
C ALA A 328 7.23 -25.21 -7.60
#